data_AF-A0A6V8E1H0-F1
#
_entry.id   AF-A0A6V8E1H0-F1
#
_cell.length_a   1.000
_cell.length_b   1.000
_cell.length_c   1.000
_cell.angle_alpha   90.00
_cell.angle_beta   90.00
_cell.angle_gamma   90.00
#
_symmetry.space_group_name_H-M   'P 1'
#
loop_
_entity.id
_entity.type
_entity.pdbx_description
1 polymer ?
#
loop_
_entity_poly.entity_id
_entity_poly.type
_entity_poly.pdbx_seq_one_letter_code
_entity_poly.pdbx_strand_id
1 'polypeptide(L)'
;GGGVLTTDESVPLPVSIEGPPLPPNGLALPLGVNVAQSTALGVMGAGWLLAIVAIQLLRRRPARSSMDDDDEDESGDDEDKKDLPELGYNECRLDGESKVNCPSCDARLGVPRGSTPPFRFTCPQCGSKIRVVD
;
A
#
# COMPACT_ATOMS: atom_id res chain seq x y z
N GLY A 1 54.44 30.82 62.82
CA GLY A 1 54.15 31.44 61.52
C GLY A 1 52.93 30.76 60.94
N GLY A 2 51.84 31.50 60.74
CA GLY A 2 50.64 30.97 60.09
C GLY A 2 50.71 31.28 58.60
N GLY A 3 50.76 30.23 57.77
CA GLY A 3 50.68 30.38 56.31
C GLY A 3 49.23 30.56 55.88
N VAL A 4 48.97 31.53 55.01
CA VAL A 4 47.68 31.69 54.34
C VAL A 4 47.68 30.85 53.06
N LEU A 5 46.67 30.00 52.89
CA LEU A 5 46.44 29.26 51.65
C LEU A 5 45.49 30.10 50.80
N THR A 6 45.98 30.62 49.68
CA THR A 6 45.14 31.27 48.68
C THR A 6 44.75 30.20 47.65
N THR A 7 43.46 29.88 47.57
CA THR A 7 42.90 29.05 46.50
C THR A 7 42.30 30.00 45.48
N ASP A 8 42.85 29.96 44.28
CA ASP A 8 42.33 30.69 43.11
C ASP A 8 41.35 29.76 42.39
N GLU A 9 40.08 30.16 42.33
CA GLU A 9 39.03 29.45 41.58
C GLU A 9 38.88 30.15 40.23
N SER A 10 39.36 29.50 39.17
CA SER A 10 39.33 30.08 37.82
C SER A 10 37.96 29.92 37.17
N VAL A 11 37.55 30.95 36.42
CA VAL A 11 36.25 31.02 35.74
C VAL A 11 36.19 30.00 34.60
N PRO A 12 35.11 29.19 34.49
CA PRO A 12 34.98 28.21 33.42
C PRO A 12 34.81 28.91 32.07
N LEU A 13 35.73 28.65 31.13
CA LEU A 13 35.64 29.10 29.75
C LEU A 13 34.74 28.14 28.93
N PRO A 14 33.58 28.59 28.42
CA PRO A 14 32.74 27.76 27.58
C PRO A 14 33.39 27.61 26.20
N VAL A 15 33.95 26.44 25.93
CA VAL A 15 34.47 26.08 24.60
C VAL A 15 33.35 25.43 23.80
N SER A 16 32.87 26.12 22.77
CA SER A 16 31.89 25.58 21.81
C SER A 16 32.64 24.95 20.63
N ILE A 17 32.54 23.63 20.50
CA ILE A 17 33.15 22.88 19.40
C ILE A 17 32.07 22.72 18.31
N GLU A 18 32.29 23.34 17.15
CA GLU A 18 31.40 23.18 16.00
C GLU A 18 31.58 21.78 15.40
N GLY A 19 30.51 20.97 15.42
CA GLY A 19 30.53 19.62 14.86
C GLY A 19 30.58 19.63 13.32
N PRO A 20 31.01 18.53 12.68
CA PRO A 20 30.94 18.40 11.22
C PRO A 20 29.52 18.68 10.72
N PRO A 21 29.34 19.32 9.55
CA PRO A 21 28.02 19.58 9.01
C PRO A 21 27.28 18.26 8.83
N LEU A 22 26.16 18.10 9.55
CA LEU A 22 25.31 16.94 9.37
C LEU A 22 24.78 16.96 7.92
N PRO A 23 24.69 15.79 7.26
CA PRO A 23 24.08 15.71 5.95
C PRO A 23 22.66 16.28 6.01
N PRO A 24 22.19 16.97 4.95
CA PRO A 24 20.85 17.54 4.95
C PRO A 24 19.82 16.42 5.19
N ASN A 25 19.08 16.52 6.30
CA ASN A 25 18.04 15.56 6.64
C ASN A 25 16.88 15.68 5.64
N GLY A 26 16.86 14.83 4.61
CA GLY A 26 15.84 14.90 3.56
C GLY A 26 16.21 14.17 2.28
N LEU A 27 15.45 14.48 1.22
CA LEU A 27 15.67 13.96 -0.13
C LEU A 27 16.41 15.01 -0.96
N ALA A 28 17.59 14.65 -1.45
CA ALA A 28 18.31 15.41 -2.46
C ALA A 28 17.91 14.89 -3.84
N LEU A 29 17.12 15.67 -4.56
CA LEU A 29 16.70 15.31 -5.92
C LEU A 29 17.82 15.67 -6.91
N PRO A 30 17.99 14.90 -8.00
CA PRO A 30 19.07 15.09 -8.99
C PRO A 30 19.05 16.45 -9.71
N LEU A 31 18.00 17.27 -9.52
CA LEU A 31 17.88 18.64 -10.03
C LEU A 31 18.44 19.72 -9.07
N GLY A 32 19.16 19.33 -8.02
CA GLY A 32 19.77 20.27 -7.06
C GLY A 32 18.78 20.89 -6.07
N VAL A 33 17.54 20.39 -6.02
CA VAL A 33 16.54 20.78 -5.03
C VAL A 33 16.60 19.85 -3.83
N ASN A 34 16.67 20.44 -2.63
CA ASN A 34 16.69 19.71 -1.37
C ASN A 34 15.31 19.82 -0.71
N VAL A 35 14.68 18.67 -0.44
CA VAL A 35 13.38 18.60 0.23
C VAL A 35 13.61 18.13 1.65
N ALA A 36 13.17 18.93 2.63
CA ALA A 36 13.22 18.56 4.04
C ALA A 36 12.39 17.29 4.31
N GLN A 37 12.83 16.46 5.25
CA GLN A 37 12.16 15.20 5.60
C GLN A 37 10.67 15.38 5.94
N SER A 38 10.32 16.41 6.70
CA SER A 38 8.92 16.71 7.07
C SER A 38 8.07 17.07 5.84
N THR A 39 8.62 17.83 4.91
CA THR A 39 7.95 18.19 3.66
C THR A 39 7.76 16.98 2.76
N ALA A 40 8.78 16.12 2.61
CA ALA A 40 8.68 14.91 1.81
C ALA A 40 7.62 13.94 2.35
N LEU A 41 7.62 13.72 3.67
CA LEU A 41 6.61 12.90 4.33
C LEU A 41 5.22 13.50 4.20
N GLY A 42 5.10 14.83 4.31
CA GLY A 42 3.85 15.56 4.10
C GLY A 42 3.30 15.41 2.69
N VAL A 43 4.14 15.54 1.66
CA VAL A 43 3.75 15.41 0.25
C VAL A 43 3.30 13.97 -0.05
N MET A 44 4.05 12.97 0.41
CA MET A 44 3.67 11.57 0.26
C MET A 44 2.32 11.29 0.97
N GLY A 45 2.18 11.69 2.24
CA GLY A 45 0.94 11.49 3.00
C GLY A 45 -0.27 12.18 2.38
N ALA A 46 -0.10 13.42 1.90
CA ALA A 46 -1.16 14.17 1.24
C ALA A 46 -1.57 13.53 -0.10
N GLY A 47 -0.61 13.04 -0.88
CA GLY A 47 -0.87 12.33 -2.14
C GLY A 47 -1.68 11.06 -1.93
N TRP A 48 -1.32 10.25 -0.93
CA TRP A 48 -2.06 9.04 -0.58
C TRP A 48 -3.48 9.35 -0.07
N LEU A 49 -3.64 10.40 0.76
CA LEU A 49 -4.96 10.82 1.25
C LEU A 49 -5.85 11.27 0.09
N LEU A 50 -5.32 12.09 -0.82
CA LEU A 50 -6.05 12.54 -2.01
C LEU A 50 -6.42 11.37 -2.93
N ALA A 51 -5.51 10.41 -3.14
CA ALA A 51 -5.77 9.21 -3.94
C ALA A 51 -6.91 8.38 -3.35
N ILE A 52 -6.92 8.17 -2.02
CA ILE A 52 -8.01 7.45 -1.34
C ILE A 52 -9.34 8.20 -1.51
N VAL A 53 -9.35 9.52 -1.34
CA VAL A 53 -10.56 10.33 -1.53
C VAL A 53 -11.06 10.25 -2.98
N ALA A 54 -10.17 10.34 -3.97
CA ALA A 54 -10.51 10.19 -5.37
C ALA A 54 -11.14 8.82 -5.65
N ILE A 55 -10.52 7.73 -5.20
CA ILE A 55 -11.05 6.37 -5.34
C ILE A 55 -12.44 6.26 -4.69
N GLN A 56 -12.63 6.81 -3.50
CA GLN A 56 -13.94 6.79 -2.82
C GLN A 56 -14.99 7.60 -3.57
N LEU A 57 -14.62 8.71 -4.21
CA LEU A 57 -15.53 9.46 -5.07
C LEU A 57 -15.86 8.70 -6.35
N LEU A 58 -14.90 8.01 -6.98
CA LEU A 58 -15.16 7.15 -8.15
C LEU A 58 -16.08 5.98 -7.77
N ARG A 59 -15.83 5.29 -6.65
CA ARG A 59 -16.67 4.18 -6.15
C ARG A 59 -18.07 4.62 -5.74
N ARG A 60 -18.25 5.87 -5.34
CA ARG A 60 -19.56 6.44 -4.95
C ARG A 60 -20.33 7.08 -6.10
N ARG A 61 -19.74 7.23 -7.29
CA ARG A 61 -20.47 7.69 -8.45
C ARG A 61 -21.35 6.53 -8.95
N PRO A 62 -22.69 6.58 -8.81
CA PRO A 62 -23.54 5.67 -9.57
C PRO A 62 -23.25 5.91 -11.05
N ALA A 63 -23.24 4.85 -11.86
CA ALA A 63 -23.04 4.93 -13.30
C ALA A 63 -24.03 5.93 -13.90
N ARG A 64 -23.56 7.16 -14.13
CA ARG A 64 -24.32 8.18 -14.86
C ARG A 64 -24.07 7.85 -16.31
N SER A 65 -25.11 7.36 -16.98
CA SER A 65 -25.13 7.22 -18.42
C SER A 65 -24.88 8.59 -19.07
N SER A 66 -23.85 8.64 -19.93
CA SER A 66 -23.62 9.53 -21.09
C SER A 66 -23.72 11.06 -20.90
N MET A 67 -22.64 11.78 -21.20
CA MET A 67 -22.43 12.50 -22.48
C MET A 67 -21.14 13.34 -22.40
N ASP A 68 -20.25 13.15 -23.38
CA ASP A 68 -19.11 13.97 -23.84
C ASP A 68 -18.24 14.75 -22.84
N ASP A 69 -16.98 14.35 -22.71
CA ASP A 69 -15.85 15.21 -23.13
C ASP A 69 -14.67 14.30 -23.52
N ASP A 70 -14.04 14.67 -24.62
CA ASP A 70 -13.09 13.94 -25.45
C ASP A 70 -11.69 14.07 -24.81
N ASP A 71 -11.14 12.99 -24.25
CA ASP A 71 -9.71 12.91 -23.94
C ASP A 71 -9.24 11.47 -24.15
N GLU A 72 -8.40 11.29 -25.16
CA GLU A 72 -7.75 10.06 -25.57
C GLU A 72 -6.95 9.44 -24.41
N ASP A 73 -7.36 8.28 -23.90
CA ASP A 73 -6.49 7.43 -23.09
C ASP A 73 -6.65 5.96 -23.51
N GLU A 74 -5.62 5.45 -24.19
CA GLU A 74 -5.37 4.03 -24.42
C GLU A 74 -5.38 3.25 -23.10
N SER A 75 -6.43 2.47 -22.85
CA SER A 75 -6.30 1.17 -22.19
C SER A 75 -7.53 0.33 -22.50
N GLY A 76 -7.36 -0.57 -23.46
CA GLY A 76 -8.35 -1.60 -23.74
C GLY A 76 -8.43 -2.61 -22.59
N ASP A 77 -9.61 -3.24 -22.52
CA ASP A 77 -9.99 -4.40 -21.71
C ASP A 77 -10.69 -4.11 -20.36
N ASP A 78 -11.96 -3.68 -20.41
CA ASP A 78 -12.85 -3.74 -19.23
C ASP A 78 -14.35 -3.86 -19.63
N GLU A 79 -14.68 -4.58 -20.71
CA GLU A 79 -16.07 -4.74 -21.18
C GLU A 79 -16.84 -5.96 -20.60
N ASP A 80 -16.25 -6.75 -19.68
CA ASP A 80 -16.88 -7.99 -19.16
C ASP A 80 -17.01 -8.07 -17.62
N LYS A 81 -17.32 -6.95 -16.94
CA LYS A 81 -17.77 -6.95 -15.53
C LYS A 81 -19.26 -6.57 -15.39
N LYS A 82 -20.14 -7.21 -16.15
CA LYS A 82 -21.59 -7.19 -15.85
C LYS A 82 -21.90 -8.27 -14.81
N ASP A 83 -22.26 -7.83 -13.61
CA ASP A 83 -23.18 -8.51 -12.69
C ASP A 83 -22.83 -9.96 -12.29
N LEU A 84 -21.64 -10.18 -11.72
CA LEU A 84 -21.37 -11.40 -10.95
C LEU A 84 -21.55 -11.09 -9.46
N PRO A 85 -22.40 -11.83 -8.71
CA PRO A 85 -22.61 -11.59 -7.29
C PRO A 85 -21.28 -11.65 -6.54
N GLU A 86 -21.08 -10.73 -5.59
CA GLU A 86 -19.88 -10.67 -4.75
C GLU A 86 -19.62 -12.06 -4.14
N LEU A 87 -18.48 -12.67 -4.47
CA LEU A 87 -18.11 -13.98 -3.93
C LEU A 87 -18.04 -13.88 -2.40
N GLY A 88 -18.75 -14.77 -1.70
CA GLY A 88 -18.73 -14.83 -0.25
C GLY A 88 -17.37 -15.26 0.31
N TYR A 89 -17.23 -15.24 1.63
CA TYR A 89 -16.01 -15.68 2.31
C TYR A 89 -15.69 -17.16 1.98
N ASN A 90 -14.52 -17.40 1.40
CA ASN A 90 -14.04 -18.69 0.86
C ASN A 90 -14.81 -19.25 -0.34
N GLU A 91 -15.47 -18.39 -1.13
CA GLU A 91 -16.13 -18.79 -2.36
C GLU A 91 -15.22 -18.49 -3.57
N CYS A 92 -15.13 -19.43 -4.50
CA CYS A 92 -14.37 -19.30 -5.74
C CYS A 92 -15.17 -19.86 -6.91
N ARG A 93 -15.08 -19.21 -8.07
CA ARG A 93 -15.71 -19.66 -9.32
C ARG A 93 -14.77 -20.62 -10.04
N LEU A 94 -15.34 -21.55 -10.83
CA LEU A 94 -14.55 -22.45 -11.65
C LEU A 94 -13.98 -21.69 -12.86
N ASP A 95 -12.67 -21.71 -13.06
CA ASP A 95 -12.10 -21.31 -14.35
C ASP A 95 -12.37 -22.44 -15.36
N GLY A 96 -12.68 -22.11 -16.62
CA GLY A 96 -13.14 -23.04 -17.68
C GLY A 96 -12.25 -24.27 -17.96
N GLU A 97 -11.11 -24.40 -17.28
CA GLU A 97 -10.19 -25.52 -17.27
C GLU A 97 -10.25 -26.39 -15.99
N SER A 98 -11.36 -26.38 -15.23
CA SER A 98 -11.51 -27.13 -13.96
C SER A 98 -10.44 -26.80 -12.91
N LYS A 99 -9.97 -25.55 -12.93
CA LYS A 99 -9.05 -25.00 -11.94
C LYS A 99 -9.74 -23.91 -11.14
N VAL A 100 -9.27 -23.73 -9.91
CA VAL A 100 -9.78 -22.73 -8.98
C VAL A 100 -8.62 -22.12 -8.22
N ASN A 101 -8.68 -20.82 -7.96
CA ASN A 101 -7.72 -20.14 -7.09
C ASN A 101 -8.15 -20.28 -5.63
N CYS A 102 -7.21 -20.59 -4.75
CA CYS A 102 -7.50 -20.58 -3.32
C CYS A 102 -7.68 -19.13 -2.84
N PRO A 103 -8.79 -18.79 -2.17
CA PRO A 103 -9.04 -17.44 -1.65
C PRO A 103 -8.21 -17.11 -0.40
N SER A 104 -7.47 -18.09 0.14
CA SER A 104 -6.66 -17.92 1.35
C SER A 104 -5.15 -17.84 1.06
N CYS A 105 -4.69 -18.38 -0.07
CA CYS A 105 -3.26 -18.43 -0.40
C CYS A 105 -2.95 -18.23 -1.89
N ASP A 106 -3.94 -17.84 -2.68
CA ASP A 106 -3.87 -17.56 -4.13
C ASP A 106 -3.24 -18.67 -4.99
N ALA A 107 -3.16 -19.89 -4.47
CA ALA A 107 -2.62 -21.03 -5.19
C ALA A 107 -3.64 -21.53 -6.23
N ARG A 108 -3.16 -21.79 -7.46
CA ARG A 108 -3.93 -22.45 -8.52
C ARG A 108 -4.06 -23.94 -8.22
N LEU A 109 -5.29 -24.41 -8.01
CA LEU A 109 -5.59 -25.79 -7.61
C LEU A 109 -6.44 -26.46 -8.67
N GLY A 110 -6.11 -27.71 -8.97
CA GLY A 110 -6.95 -28.58 -9.80
C GLY A 110 -8.12 -29.12 -8.98
N VAL A 111 -9.31 -29.05 -9.56
CA VAL A 111 -10.52 -29.62 -8.97
C VAL A 111 -10.55 -31.14 -9.18
N PRO A 112 -11.00 -31.94 -8.19
CA PRO A 112 -11.18 -33.39 -8.37
C PRO A 112 -12.12 -33.71 -9.56
N ARG A 113 -11.71 -34.66 -10.40
CA ARG A 113 -12.40 -35.02 -11.64
C ARG A 113 -13.86 -35.43 -11.37
N GLY A 114 -14.80 -34.80 -12.07
CA GLY A 114 -16.24 -35.13 -12.03
C GLY A 114 -17.07 -34.38 -10.98
N SER A 115 -16.53 -33.33 -10.35
CA SER A 115 -17.31 -32.49 -9.44
C SER A 115 -18.03 -31.37 -10.19
N THR A 116 -19.35 -31.33 -10.06
CA THR A 116 -20.19 -30.23 -10.54
C THR A 116 -20.44 -29.26 -9.37
N PRO A 117 -20.33 -27.93 -9.57
CA PRO A 117 -20.73 -26.95 -8.56
C PRO A 117 -22.19 -27.19 -8.10
N PRO A 118 -22.57 -26.91 -6.84
CA PRO A 118 -21.74 -26.43 -5.74
C PRO A 118 -21.13 -27.58 -4.90
N PHE A 119 -19.81 -27.55 -4.69
CA PHE A 119 -19.11 -28.52 -3.82
C PHE A 119 -18.04 -27.83 -2.97
N ARG A 120 -17.55 -28.54 -1.95
CA ARG A 120 -16.50 -28.05 -1.04
C ARG A 120 -15.25 -28.90 -1.20
N PHE A 121 -14.09 -28.27 -1.21
CA PHE A 121 -12.82 -28.98 -1.20
C PHE A 121 -11.81 -28.28 -0.29
N THR A 122 -10.80 -29.01 0.16
CA THR A 122 -9.77 -28.48 1.05
C THR A 122 -8.54 -28.14 0.22
N CYS A 123 -8.00 -26.93 0.39
CA CYS A 123 -6.75 -26.55 -0.23
C CYS A 123 -5.59 -27.43 0.30
N PRO A 124 -4.83 -28.12 -0.55
CA PRO A 124 -3.67 -28.89 -0.12
C PRO A 124 -2.48 -28.03 0.32
N GLN A 125 -2.46 -26.74 -0.03
CA GLN A 125 -1.37 -25.81 0.32
C GLN A 125 -1.56 -25.14 1.69
N CYS A 126 -2.78 -24.68 1.99
CA CYS A 126 -3.06 -23.95 3.25
C CYS A 126 -4.09 -24.63 4.15
N GLY A 127 -4.66 -25.77 3.75
CA GLY A 127 -5.65 -26.51 4.53
C GLY A 127 -7.01 -25.81 4.66
N SER A 128 -7.22 -24.66 4.01
CA SER A 128 -8.48 -23.93 4.07
C SER A 128 -9.59 -24.65 3.32
N LYS A 129 -10.82 -24.58 3.85
CA LYS A 129 -12.01 -25.17 3.22
C LYS A 129 -12.59 -24.16 2.24
N ILE A 130 -12.55 -24.49 0.96
CA ILE A 130 -13.01 -23.66 -0.14
C ILE A 130 -14.37 -24.19 -0.61
N ARG A 131 -15.28 -23.29 -0.94
CA ARG A 131 -16.56 -23.60 -1.58
C ARG A 131 -16.53 -23.14 -3.02
N VAL A 132 -16.77 -24.06 -3.94
CA VAL A 132 -16.89 -23.72 -5.36
C VAL A 132 -18.34 -23.44 -5.66
N VAL A 133 -18.59 -22.28 -6.24
CA VAL A 133 -19.90 -21.81 -6.71
C VAL A 133 -19.87 -21.68 -8.24
N ASP A 134 -21.04 -21.77 -8.86
CA ASP A 134 -21.24 -21.78 -10.31
C ASP A 134 -20.91 -20.43 -10.96
#